data_AF-A0A924YVI5-F1
#
_entry.id   AF-A0A924YVI5-F1
#
_cell.length_a   1.000
_cell.length_b   1.000
_cell.length_c   1.000
_cell.angle_alpha   90.00
_cell.angle_beta   90.00
_cell.angle_gamma   90.00
#
_symmetry.space_group_name_H-M   'P 1'
#
loop_
_entity.id
_entity.type
_entity.pdbx_description
1 polymer ?
#
loop_
_entity_poly.entity_id
_entity_poly.type
_entity_poly.pdbx_seq_one_letter_code
_entity_poly.pdbx_strand_id
1 'polypeptide(L)' 'MVRLKSSAADSIAAAKVPPGTPAWITGDLIEATIRVWQPHYSEPITHEVAVQMLIRVEQLFGALCPRDAISKET' A
#
# COMPACT_ATOMS: atom_id res chain seq x y z
N MET A 1 26.37 1.21 26.02
CA MET A 1 26.56 0.60 24.69
C MET A 1 25.21 0.09 24.19
N VAL A 2 24.46 0.92 23.46
CA VAL A 2 23.21 0.48 22.83
C VAL A 2 23.60 -0.27 21.57
N ARG A 3 23.38 -1.59 21.54
CA ARG A 3 23.60 -2.39 20.35
C ARG A 3 22.47 -2.06 19.38
N LEU A 4 22.74 -1.20 18.40
CA LEU A 4 21.91 -1.06 17.20
C LEU A 4 21.92 -2.41 16.51
N LYS A 5 20.91 -3.22 16.80
CA LYS A 5 20.67 -4.48 16.11
C LYS A 5 19.91 -4.08 14.84
N SER A 6 20.63 -3.56 13.85
CA SER A 6 20.10 -3.53 12.48
C SER A 6 19.79 -4.97 12.12
N SER A 7 18.50 -5.30 12.14
CA SER A 7 17.99 -6.59 11.74
C SER A 7 18.03 -6.62 10.22
N ALA A 8 18.54 -7.72 9.65
CA ALA A 8 18.44 -7.98 8.21
C ALA A 8 17.00 -7.92 7.67
N ALA A 9 15.99 -7.97 8.56
CA ALA A 9 14.58 -7.77 8.22
C ALA A 9 14.28 -6.37 7.66
N ASP A 10 14.94 -5.31 8.15
CA ASP A 10 14.71 -3.94 7.65
C ASP A 10 15.21 -3.76 6.21
N SER A 11 16.31 -4.44 5.86
CA SER A 11 16.87 -4.39 4.50
C SER A 11 16.08 -5.24 3.49
N ILE A 12 15.37 -6.28 3.94
CA ILE A 12 14.48 -7.08 3.07
C ILE A 12 13.16 -6.35 2.83
N ALA A 13 12.64 -5.62 3.81
CA ALA A 13 11.40 -4.85 3.67
C ALA A 13 11.51 -3.73 2.62
N ALA A 14 12.68 -3.05 2.55
CA ALA A 14 12.93 -1.99 1.57
C ALA A 14 13.01 -2.51 0.11
N ALA A 15 13.40 -3.77 -0.09
CA ALA A 15 13.53 -4.37 -1.43
C ALA A 15 12.19 -4.77 -2.07
N LYS A 16 11.07 -4.64 -1.34
CA LYS A 16 9.73 -5.08 -1.77
C LYS A 16 8.81 -3.96 -2.24
N VAL A 17 9.24 -2.70 -2.14
CA VAL A 17 8.45 -1.55 -2.57
C VAL A 17 8.93 -1.13 -3.97
N PRO A 18 8.09 -1.25 -5.02
CA PRO A 18 8.47 -0.84 -6.36
C PRO A 18 8.92 0.64 -6.43
N PRO A 19 9.87 0.99 -7.31
CA PRO A 19 10.33 2.37 -7.45
C PRO A 19 9.19 3.30 -7.88
N GLY A 20 9.17 4.52 -7.36
CA GLY A 20 8.11 5.50 -7.66
C GLY A 20 6.80 5.27 -6.90
N THR A 21 6.75 4.30 -5.98
CA THR A 21 5.60 4.07 -5.11
C THR A 21 5.40 5.26 -4.14
N PRO A 22 4.17 5.79 -4.01
CA PRO A 22 3.84 6.83 -3.02
C PRO A 22 4.28 6.47 -1.60
N ALA A 23 4.78 7.45 -0.84
CA ALA A 23 5.36 7.22 0.48
C ALA A 23 4.40 6.62 1.53
N TRP A 24 3.08 6.73 1.31
CA TRP A 24 2.08 6.14 2.20
C TRP A 24 1.88 4.64 1.96
N ILE A 25 2.35 4.09 0.83
CA ILE A 25 2.29 2.66 0.54
C ILE A 25 3.59 2.01 1.04
N THR A 26 3.47 1.18 2.08
CA THR A 26 4.59 0.45 2.68
C THR A 26 4.71 -0.97 2.13
N GLY A 27 5.88 -1.59 2.29
CA GLY A 27 6.08 -3.00 1.94
C GLY A 27 5.08 -3.93 2.64
N ASP A 28 4.84 -3.71 3.94
CA ASP A 28 3.88 -4.50 4.71
C ASP A 28 2.45 -4.38 4.18
N LEU A 29 2.06 -3.18 3.73
CA LEU A 29 0.74 -2.96 3.12
C LEU A 29 0.62 -3.69 1.78
N ILE A 30 1.68 -3.68 0.96
CA ILE A 30 1.73 -4.42 -0.30
C ILE A 30 1.58 -5.93 -0.03
N GLU A 31 2.35 -6.48 0.92
CA GLU A 31 2.26 -7.90 1.28
C GLU A 31 0.89 -8.28 1.86
N ALA A 32 0.31 -7.43 2.71
CA ALA A 32 -1.02 -7.64 3.23
C ALA A 32 -2.06 -7.65 2.11
N THR A 33 -1.93 -6.75 1.13
CA THR A 33 -2.80 -6.69 -0.04
C THR A 33 -2.69 -7.99 -0.85
N ILE A 34 -1.48 -8.43 -1.19
CA ILE A 34 -1.27 -9.70 -1.92
C ILE A 34 -1.87 -10.87 -1.13
N ARG A 35 -1.55 -11.00 0.16
CA ARG A 35 -2.02 -12.10 1.01
C ARG A 35 -3.55 -12.20 1.07
N VAL A 36 -4.22 -11.07 1.21
CA VAL A 36 -5.68 -11.02 1.34
C VAL A 36 -6.37 -11.25 0.01
N TRP A 37 -5.85 -10.66 -1.07
CA TRP A 37 -6.55 -10.65 -2.35
C TRP A 37 -6.17 -11.83 -3.26
N GLN A 38 -4.96 -12.38 -3.16
CA GLN A 38 -4.51 -13.47 -4.03
C GLN A 38 -5.48 -14.66 -4.12
N PRO A 39 -6.12 -15.14 -3.03
CA PRO A 39 -7.07 -16.24 -3.11
C PRO A 39 -8.29 -15.99 -4.03
N HIS A 40 -8.58 -14.73 -4.32
CA HIS A 40 -9.70 -14.31 -5.18
C HIS A 40 -9.30 -14.09 -6.65
N TYR A 41 -8.01 -14.18 -6.97
CA TYR A 41 -7.48 -13.97 -8.32
C TYR A 41 -6.81 -15.25 -8.81
N SER A 42 -7.12 -15.64 -10.05
CA SER A 42 -6.46 -16.77 -10.72
C SER A 42 -5.02 -16.45 -11.15
N GLU A 43 -4.73 -15.18 -11.41
CA GLU A 43 -3.41 -14.70 -11.77
C GLU A 43 -2.62 -14.24 -10.52
N PRO A 44 -1.29 -14.45 -10.48
CA PRO A 44 -0.47 -13.94 -9.40
C PRO A 44 -0.50 -12.42 -9.31
N ILE A 45 -0.81 -11.88 -8.13
CA ILE A 45 -0.72 -10.45 -7.82
C ILE A 45 0.74 -10.14 -7.52
N THR A 46 1.39 -9.41 -8.43
CA THR A 46 2.74 -8.90 -8.21
C THR A 46 2.74 -7.67 -7.29
N HIS A 47 3.91 -7.25 -6.82
CA HIS A 47 4.04 -6.05 -6.00
C HIS A 47 3.58 -4.80 -6.76
N GLU A 48 3.87 -4.71 -8.05
CA GLU A 48 3.40 -3.63 -8.93
C GLU A 48 1.88 -3.63 -9.03
N VAL A 49 1.26 -4.79 -9.23
CA VAL A 49 -0.20 -4.91 -9.29
C VAL A 49 -0.85 -4.50 -7.96
N ALA A 50 -0.30 -4.95 -6.84
CA ALA A 50 -0.79 -4.58 -5.51
C ALA A 50 -0.68 -3.07 -5.24
N VAL A 51 0.43 -2.42 -5.65
CA VAL A 51 0.55 -0.95 -5.60
C VAL A 51 -0.53 -0.28 -6.45
N GLN A 52 -0.79 -0.78 -7.66
CA GLN A 52 -1.86 -0.24 -8.51
C GLN A 52 -3.26 -0.42 -7.91
N MET A 53 -3.53 -1.54 -7.23
CA MET A 53 -4.79 -1.74 -6.51
C MET A 53 -4.97 -0.68 -5.43
N LEU A 54 -3.94 -0.43 -4.62
CA LEU A 54 -3.97 0.56 -3.54
C LEU A 54 -4.20 1.98 -4.05
N ILE A 55 -3.49 2.38 -5.12
CA ILE A 55 -3.67 3.69 -5.76
C ILE A 55 -5.09 3.84 -6.31
N ARG A 56 -5.62 2.82 -7.00
CA ARG A 56 -6.98 2.86 -7.56
C ARG A 56 -8.04 2.95 -6.47
N VAL A 57 -7.84 2.31 -5.32
CA VAL A 57 -8.76 2.42 -4.18
C VAL A 57 -8.76 3.83 -3.63
N GLU A 58 -7.60 4.47 -3.44
CA GLU A 58 -7.51 5.87 -2.98
C GLU A 58 -8.21 6.83 -3.95
N GLN A 59 -7.98 6.67 -5.27
CA GLN A 59 -8.66 7.45 -6.31
C GLN A 59 -10.18 7.23 -6.29
N LEU A 60 -10.62 5.99 -6.10
CA LEU A 60 -12.05 5.66 -6.00
C LEU A 60 -12.67 6.34 -4.77
N PHE A 61 -12.02 6.30 -3.62
CA PHE A 61 -12.47 7.02 -2.43
C PHE A 61 -12.54 8.54 -2.66
N GLY A 62 -11.53 9.12 -3.33
CA GLY A 62 -11.53 10.53 -3.70
C GLY A 62 -12.70 10.91 -4.63
N ALA A 63 -13.12 10.01 -5.52
CA ALA A 63 -14.26 10.23 -6.40
C ALA A 63 -15.62 10.04 -5.70
N LEU A 64 -15.73 9.05 -4.81
CA LEU A 64 -16.98 8.70 -4.11
C LEU A 64 -17.26 9.55 -2.88
N CYS A 65 -16.24 10.12 -2.26
CA CYS A 65 -16.35 11.01 -1.12
C CYS A 65 -15.77 12.39 -1.49
N PRO A 66 -16.51 13.20 -2.28
CA PRO A 66 -16.06 14.55 -2.61
C PRO A 66 -15.85 15.33 -1.31
N ARG A 67 -14.64 15.87 -1.14
CA ARG A 67 -14.22 16.64 0.05
C ARG A 67 -15.12 17.84 0.36
N ASP A 68 -15.96 18.24 -0.60
CA ASP A 68 -16.88 19.38 -0.52
C ASP A 68 -18.26 19.02 0.07
N ALA A 69 -18.57 17.73 0.28
CA ALA A 69 -19.86 17.30 0.80
C ALA A 69 -20.09 17.60 2.29
N ILE A 70 -19.04 18.03 3.02
CA ILE A 70 -19.07 18.23 4.48
C ILE A 70 -19.15 19.74 4.85
N SER A 71 -19.04 20.66 3.89
CA SER A 71 -18.95 22.11 4.17
C SER A 71 -20.28 22.87 4.16
N LYS A 72 -21.43 22.20 4.34
CA LYS A 72 -22.73 22.88 4.52
C LYS A 72 -23.44 22.45 5.79
N GLU A 73 -22.89 22.80 6.94
CA GLU A 73 -23.75 23.14 8.08
C GLU A 73 -23.18 24.39 8.75
N THR A 74 -24.01 25.43 8.71
CA THR A 74 -23.77 26.81 9.16
C THR A 74 -24.41 26.97 10.52
#